data_AF-A0A6B3CSR1-F1
#
_entry.id   AF-A0A6B3CSR1-F1
#
_cell.length_a   1.000
_cell.length_b   1.000
_cell.length_c   1.000
_cell.angle_alpha   90.00
_cell.angle_beta   90.00
_cell.angle_gamma   90.00
#
_symmetry.space_group_name_H-M   'P 1'
#
loop_
_entity.id
_entity.type
_entity.pdbx_description
1 polymer ?
#
loop_
_entity_poly.entity_id
_entity_poly.type
_entity_poly.pdbx_seq_one_letter_code
_entity_poly.pdbx_strand_id
1 'polypeptide(L)' 'GFLLDHVLTRFTDESGSLYDTAADAERLIRRPQDPTDNATPSGWSAAAAALLTYAAHTGSAPHRTAAEHALGVVKA' A
#
# COMPACT_ATOMS: atom_id res chain seq x y z
N GLY A 1 10.28 7.33 -6.83
CA GLY A 1 9.25 6.74 -7.70
C GLY A 1 9.42 5.26 -7.70
N PHE A 2 10.32 4.72 -8.53
CA PHE A 2 10.45 3.30 -8.88
C PHE A 2 9.89 2.24 -7.90
N LEU A 3 10.39 2.15 -6.66
CA LEU A 3 9.89 1.14 -5.72
C LEU A 3 8.43 1.38 -5.29
N LEU A 4 8.01 2.64 -5.16
CA LEU A 4 6.62 3.01 -4.91
C LEU A 4 5.73 2.74 -6.13
N ASP A 5 6.27 2.95 -7.34
CA ASP A 5 5.55 2.57 -8.57
C ASP A 5 5.34 1.04 -8.60
N HIS A 6 6.31 0.25 -8.12
CA HIS A 6 6.14 -1.19 -7.91
C HIS A 6 5.09 -1.53 -6.87
N VAL A 7 5.03 -0.81 -5.74
CA VAL A 7 3.96 -0.99 -4.74
C VAL A 7 2.59 -0.79 -5.39
N LEU A 8 2.40 0.32 -6.10
CA LEU A 8 1.14 0.65 -6.77
C LEU A 8 0.79 -0.27 -7.94
N THR A 9 1.77 -0.92 -8.56
CA THR A 9 1.51 -1.80 -9.71
C THR A 9 1.25 -3.23 -9.27
N ARG A 10 1.93 -3.70 -8.22
CA ARG A 10 1.96 -5.12 -7.86
C ARG A 10 1.23 -5.44 -6.56
N PHE A 11 1.08 -4.49 -5.66
CA PHE A 11 0.54 -4.74 -4.33
C PHE A 11 -0.84 -4.10 -4.12
N THR A 12 -1.43 -3.45 -5.13
CA THR A 12 -2.81 -2.93 -5.06
C THR A 12 -3.73 -3.67 -6.03
N ASP A 13 -5.03 -3.65 -5.75
CA ASP A 13 -6.08 -3.98 -6.74
C ASP A 13 -6.69 -2.72 -7.37
N GLU A 14 -7.71 -2.90 -8.21
CA GLU A 14 -8.45 -1.81 -8.87
C GLU A 14 -9.16 -0.87 -7.88
N SER A 15 -9.47 -1.33 -6.67
CA SER A 15 -10.02 -0.48 -5.62
C SER A 15 -8.94 0.38 -4.96
N GLY A 16 -7.66 0.08 -5.17
CA GLY A 16 -6.53 0.70 -4.48
C GLY A 16 -6.26 0.08 -3.10
N SER A 17 -6.91 -1.04 -2.77
CA SER A 17 -6.65 -1.79 -1.54
C SER A 17 -5.31 -2.51 -1.66
N LEU A 18 -4.50 -2.48 -0.59
CA LEU A 18 -3.19 -3.09 -0.56
C LEU A 18 -3.25 -4.58 -0.18
N TYR A 19 -2.25 -5.33 -0.63
CA TYR A 19 -2.03 -6.73 -0.29
C TYR A 19 -0.62 -6.90 0.25
N ASP A 20 -0.45 -7.89 1.13
CA ASP A 20 0.89 -8.22 1.68
C ASP A 20 1.77 -8.99 0.68
N THR A 21 1.18 -9.41 -0.44
CA THR A 21 1.81 -10.23 -1.47
C THR A 21 1.67 -9.57 -2.82
N ALA A 22 2.68 -9.71 -3.68
CA ALA A 22 2.64 -9.17 -5.03
C ALA A 22 1.63 -9.94 -5.91
N ALA A 23 1.04 -9.26 -6.89
CA ALA A 23 0.08 -9.87 -7.82
C ALA A 23 0.73 -10.92 -8.74
N ASP A 24 2.05 -10.85 -8.94
CA ASP A 24 2.87 -11.80 -9.69
C ASP A 24 3.55 -12.85 -8.80
N ALA A 25 3.22 -12.90 -7.51
CA ALA A 25 3.71 -13.94 -6.60
C ALA A 25 3.08 -15.30 -6.92
N GLU A 26 3.58 -16.33 -6.24
CA GLU A 26 2.98 -17.67 -6.29
C GLU A 26 1.48 -17.62 -5.98
N ARG A 27 0.72 -18.51 -6.63
CA ARG A 27 -0.73 -18.55 -6.46
C ARG A 27 -1.08 -19.10 -5.08
N LEU A 28 -1.55 -18.22 -4.20
CA LEU A 28 -2.04 -18.56 -2.87
C LEU A 28 -3.53 -18.92 -2.90
N ILE A 29 -3.98 -19.71 -1.93
CA ILE A 29 -5.42 -19.99 -1.71
C ILE A 29 -6.17 -18.70 -1.37
N ARG A 30 -5.54 -17.83 -0.56
CA ARG A 30 -6.00 -16.48 -0.24
C ARG A 30 -4.79 -15.56 -0.19
N ARG A 31 -4.89 -14.39 -0.81
CA ARG A 31 -3.90 -13.32 -0.65
C ARG A 31 -4.21 -12.55 0.64
N PRO A 32 -3.26 -12.47 1.59
CA PRO A 32 -3.43 -11.66 2.80
C PRO A 32 -3.48 -10.15 2.47
N GLN A 33 -4.22 -9.42 3.30
CA GLN A 33 -4.43 -7.97 3.21
C GLN A 33 -4.74 -7.44 4.62
N ASP A 34 -3.81 -7.59 5.55
CA ASP A 34 -4.01 -7.09 6.93
C ASP A 34 -3.66 -5.59 7.02
N PRO A 35 -4.65 -4.70 7.22
CA PRO A 35 -4.37 -3.27 7.33
C PRO A 35 -3.87 -2.89 8.72
N THR A 36 -3.90 -3.79 9.71
CA THR A 36 -3.59 -3.48 11.10
C THR A 36 -2.12 -3.69 11.42
N ASP A 37 -1.54 -2.71 12.13
CA ASP A 37 -0.20 -2.83 12.67
C ASP A 37 -0.29 -3.53 14.04
N ASN A 38 0.13 -4.78 14.10
CA ASN A 38 0.04 -5.65 15.28
C ASN A 38 1.45 -5.95 15.84
N ALA A 39 1.66 -7.11 16.47
CA ALA A 39 2.97 -7.51 16.98
C ALA A 39 4.05 -7.60 15.87
N THR A 40 3.63 -7.87 14.63
CA THR A 40 4.46 -7.76 13.42
C THR A 40 4.11 -6.50 12.65
N PRO A 41 5.11 -5.68 12.27
CA PRO A 41 4.89 -4.50 11.44
C PRO A 41 4.14 -4.83 10.15
N SER A 42 3.10 -4.06 9.83
CA SER A 42 2.33 -4.29 8.60
C SER A 42 2.99 -3.66 7.36
N GLY A 43 2.98 -4.41 6.25
CA GLY A 43 3.40 -3.87 4.95
C GLY A 43 2.49 -2.73 4.48
N TRP A 44 1.22 -2.78 4.87
CA TRP A 44 0.23 -1.75 4.60
C TRP A 44 0.61 -0.40 5.19
N SER A 45 0.87 -0.35 6.51
CA SER A 45 1.25 0.88 7.22
C SER A 45 2.56 1.44 6.66
N ALA A 46 3.53 0.56 6.39
CA ALA A 46 4.80 0.95 5.78
C ALA A 46 4.63 1.56 4.38
N ALA A 47 3.78 0.96 3.53
CA ALA A 47 3.49 1.45 2.19
C ALA A 47 2.78 2.81 2.25
N ALA A 48 1.75 2.95 3.09
CA ALA A 48 1.02 4.21 3.26
C ALA A 48 1.95 5.35 3.71
N ALA A 49 2.81 5.09 4.71
CA ALA A 49 3.79 6.06 5.19
C ALA A 49 4.79 6.45 4.08
N ALA A 50 5.34 5.48 3.34
CA ALA A 50 6.31 5.74 2.28
C ALA A 50 5.70 6.54 1.12
N LEU A 51 4.47 6.24 0.71
CA LEU A 51 3.72 6.99 -0.30
C LEU A 51 3.48 8.44 0.14
N LEU A 52 3.06 8.63 1.40
CA LEU A 52 2.79 9.96 1.95
C LEU A 52 4.07 10.80 2.05
N THR A 53 5.15 10.24 2.59
CA THR A 53 6.46 10.91 2.70
C THR A 53 6.99 11.29 1.33
N TYR A 54 6.92 10.39 0.35
CA TYR A 54 7.35 10.68 -1.01
C TYR A 54 6.53 11.81 -1.64
N ALA A 55 5.20 11.80 -1.46
CA ALA A 55 4.33 12.85 -1.97
C ALA A 55 4.61 14.21 -1.29
N ALA A 56 4.99 14.21 -0.02
CA ALA A 56 5.37 15.43 0.71
C ALA A 56 6.66 16.04 0.16
N HIS A 57 7.67 15.22 -0.16
CA HIS A 57 8.94 15.70 -0.69
C HIS A 57 8.92 16.09 -2.17
N THR A 58 8.04 15.48 -2.97
CA THR A 58 8.05 15.63 -4.44
C THR A 58 6.84 16.40 -4.99
N GLY A 59 5.79 16.59 -4.19
CA GLY A 59 4.52 17.12 -4.67
C GLY A 59 3.70 16.14 -5.51
N SER A 60 4.05 14.85 -5.54
CA SER A 60 3.37 13.86 -6.39
C SER A 60 1.93 13.59 -5.92
N ALA A 61 0.96 14.12 -6.66
CA ALA A 61 -0.47 13.91 -6.37
C ALA A 61 -0.92 12.44 -6.44
N PRO A 62 -0.49 11.61 -7.41
CA PRO A 62 -0.89 10.19 -7.45
C PRO A 62 -0.48 9.42 -6.18
N HIS A 63 0.74 9.67 -5.67
CA HIS A 63 1.22 9.03 -4.45
C HIS A 63 0.46 9.53 -3.21
N ARG A 64 0.06 10.81 -3.19
CA ARG A 64 -0.78 11.36 -2.12
C ARG A 64 -2.14 10.67 -2.06
N THR A 65 -2.83 10.59 -3.20
CA THR A 65 -4.14 9.94 -3.29
C THR A 65 -4.06 8.47 -2.91
N ALA A 66 -3.02 7.75 -3.35
CA ALA A 66 -2.81 6.36 -2.95
C ALA A 66 -2.58 6.21 -1.44
N ALA A 67 -1.81 7.11 -0.82
CA ALA A 67 -1.61 7.12 0.64
C ALA A 67 -2.93 7.38 1.39
N GLU A 68 -3.70 8.38 0.96
CA GLU A 68 -5.00 8.71 1.55
C GLU A 68 -5.99 7.53 1.45
N HIS A 69 -6.03 6.85 0.31
CA HIS A 69 -6.83 5.65 0.14
C HIS A 69 -6.40 4.52 1.10
N ALA A 70 -5.10 4.24 1.16
CA ALA A 70 -4.54 3.23 2.06
C ALA A 70 -4.87 3.53 3.53
N LEU A 71 -4.83 4.79 3.95
CA LEU A 71 -5.16 5.20 5.32
C LEU A 71 -6.67 5.16 5.61
N GLY A 72 -7.52 5.37 4.60
CA GLY A 72 -8.98 5.40 4.74
C GLY A 72 -9.65 4.03 4.97
N VAL A 73 -8.91 2.92 4.83
CA VAL A 73 -9.44 1.56 5.03
C VAL A 73 -9.68 1.24 6.50
N VAL A 74 -8.86 1.79 7.40
CA VAL A 74 -9.05 1.63 8.84
C VAL A 74 -9.88 2.81 9.35
N LYS A 75 -11.11 2.53 9.82
CA LYS A 75 -11.96 3.53 10.48
C LYS A 75 -11.76 3.45 11.99
N ALA A 76 -11.57 4.61 12.63
CA ALA A 76 -11.54 4.74 14.08
C ALA A 76 -12.93 4.51 14.69
#